data_AF-A0A497HSR4-F1
#
_entry.id   AF-A0A497HSR4-F1
#
_cell.length_a   1.000
_cell.length_b   1.000
_cell.length_c   1.000
_cell.angle_alpha   90.00
_cell.angle_beta   90.00
_cell.angle_gamma   90.00
#
_symmetry.space_group_name_H-M   'P 1'
#
loop_
_entity.id
_entity.type
_entity.pdbx_description
1 polymer ?
#
loop_
_entity_poly.entity_id
_entity_poly.type
_entity_poly.pdbx_seq_one_letter_code
_entity_poly.pdbx_strand_id
1 'polypeptide(L)'
;MFTPKNYQEVIRGYKLRRNILLLLNTFLVLAIILIFMWSFSPGVTERLFVISYPVYLFPVVLITEFAILSRVLSGPVMFLLLSWKGRRVDPSKPEEVFGKYRSAEILEMVRELEKKMDVGYVRHVFVYEGNMSNAMTTDIILLKPYRSSMIVLTSSLVETLNRDELMAALGHEMAHLKRNDVFYNNAVIGPSLMLIWIILILIQNLPEHLNAEPVIASLLVLLPLSVITRPIAKSMARYSEYAADFLSAEANGLLPMANALIKIGQRDDTILGIYYTLQKRYRLDAGVLSGGEFRKELEESLKGVIDPDKAEEITRELVRNYGGSERKRRGELPLLKPKILDWREFDSHIKDYSLDYVELGQLVEALKRGPHLRLFRHVSSSYTFSVFGSHPRFKERIIFLWDAFSKNEEERIYTVMVSRSAAPSPSSDVYVCPFCQVKFRLVPTADGPDEVVCPNCGLKGEV
;
A
#
# COMPACT_ATOMS: atom_id res chain seq x y z
N MET A 1 6.40 -2.04 19.15
CA MET A 1 5.85 -1.35 17.97
C MET A 1 4.35 -1.23 18.21
N PHE A 2 3.79 -0.02 18.24
CA PHE A 2 2.39 0.21 18.60
C PHE A 2 1.50 0.01 17.37
N THR A 3 0.65 -1.01 17.39
CA THR A 3 -0.47 -1.17 16.46
C THR A 3 -1.71 -0.53 17.07
N PRO A 4 -2.35 0.44 16.40
CA PRO A 4 -3.57 1.08 16.91
C PRO A 4 -4.71 0.06 17.01
N LYS A 5 -5.62 0.24 17.97
CA LYS A 5 -6.69 -0.75 18.25
C LYS A 5 -8.00 -0.48 17.51
N ASN A 6 -8.22 0.76 17.07
CA ASN A 6 -9.44 1.17 16.37
C ASN A 6 -9.20 2.38 15.47
N TYR A 7 -10.15 2.68 14.58
CA TYR A 7 -10.07 3.78 13.64
C TYR A 7 -9.89 5.16 14.31
N GLN A 8 -10.50 5.39 15.47
CA GLN A 8 -10.41 6.68 16.16
C GLN A 8 -8.98 6.94 16.66
N GLU A 9 -8.31 5.93 17.19
CA GLU A 9 -6.89 6.00 17.55
C GLU A 9 -6.01 6.24 16.31
N VAL A 10 -6.31 5.57 15.20
CA VAL A 10 -5.60 5.76 13.94
C VAL A 10 -5.72 7.22 13.47
N ILE A 11 -6.94 7.75 13.34
CA ILE A 11 -7.15 9.11 12.84
C ILE A 11 -6.60 10.16 13.79
N ARG A 12 -6.75 9.98 15.10
CA ARG A 12 -6.16 10.88 16.10
C ARG A 12 -4.63 10.89 15.97
N GLY A 13 -4.02 9.71 15.86
CA GLY A 13 -2.58 9.56 15.71
C GLY A 13 -2.05 10.13 14.40
N TYR A 14 -2.78 9.99 13.30
CA TYR A 14 -2.48 10.62 12.02
C TYR A 14 -2.54 12.15 12.12
N LYS A 15 -3.67 12.71 12.59
CA LYS A 15 -3.89 14.16 12.71
C LYS A 15 -2.85 14.82 13.61
N LEU A 16 -2.51 14.20 14.74
CA LEU A 16 -1.50 14.70 15.65
C LEU A 16 -0.14 14.86 14.95
N ARG A 17 0.35 13.80 14.30
CA ARG A 17 1.66 13.80 13.63
C ARG A 17 1.68 14.74 12.43
N ARG A 18 0.61 14.75 11.64
CA ARG A 18 0.41 15.71 10.55
C ARG A 18 0.51 17.14 11.05
N ASN A 19 -0.23 17.49 12.11
CA ASN A 19 -0.22 18.84 12.66
C ASN A 19 1.16 19.21 13.23
N ILE A 20 1.84 18.28 13.93
CA ILE A 20 3.21 18.47 14.41
C ILE A 20 4.17 18.74 13.24
N LEU A 21 4.10 17.94 12.16
CA LEU A 21 4.97 18.11 11.00
C LEU A 21 4.70 19.44 10.27
N LEU A 22 3.43 19.81 10.11
CA LEU A 22 3.07 21.09 9.54
C LEU A 22 3.61 22.24 10.39
N LEU A 23 3.44 22.20 11.71
CA LEU A 23 4.00 23.19 12.62
C LEU A 23 5.53 23.25 12.54
N LEU A 24 6.22 22.11 12.63
CA LEU A 24 7.68 22.05 12.52
C LEU A 24 8.17 22.62 11.19
N ASN A 25 7.47 22.30 10.09
CA ASN A 25 7.78 22.85 8.78
C ASN A 25 7.50 24.36 8.69
N THR A 26 6.42 24.85 9.31
CA THR A 26 6.14 26.30 9.39
C THR A 26 7.22 27.01 10.19
N PHE A 27 7.60 26.50 11.37
CA PHE A 27 8.70 27.06 12.17
C PHE A 27 10.03 27.05 11.42
N LEU A 28 10.30 25.98 10.68
CA LEU A 28 11.48 25.87 9.84
C LEU A 28 11.49 26.94 8.73
N VAL A 29 10.38 27.09 8.00
CA VAL A 29 10.26 28.13 6.98
C VAL A 29 10.43 29.52 7.59
N LEU A 30 9.79 29.80 8.73
CA LEU A 30 9.95 31.06 9.45
C LEU A 30 11.39 31.28 9.94
N ALA A 31 12.05 30.24 10.46
CA ALA A 31 13.44 30.33 10.90
C ALA A 31 14.38 30.63 9.74
N ILE A 32 14.19 29.99 8.57
CA ILE A 32 14.93 30.32 7.35
C ILE A 32 14.70 31.78 6.97
N ILE A 33 13.44 32.24 6.97
CA ILE A 33 13.10 33.64 6.67
C ILE A 33 13.77 34.59 7.68
N LEU A 34 13.78 34.26 8.96
CA LEU A 34 14.39 35.09 10.02
C LEU A 34 15.92 35.09 9.94
N ILE A 35 16.56 33.95 9.70
CA ILE A 35 18.02 33.86 9.46
C ILE A 35 18.40 34.68 8.23
N PHE A 36 17.59 34.55 7.17
CA PHE A 36 17.72 35.37 5.98
C PHE A 36 17.59 36.85 6.35
N MET A 37 16.50 37.29 7.01
CA MET A 37 16.28 38.68 7.46
C MET A 37 17.39 39.21 8.39
N TRP A 38 17.92 38.38 9.30
CA TRP A 38 19.01 38.77 10.21
C TRP A 38 20.33 39.03 9.47
N SER A 39 20.54 38.34 8.35
CA SER A 39 21.65 38.61 7.43
C SER A 39 21.57 40.02 6.80
N PHE A 40 20.45 40.74 6.96
CA PHE A 40 20.22 42.13 6.53
C PHE A 40 20.30 43.18 7.68
N SER A 41 20.63 42.81 8.92
CA SER A 41 20.67 43.77 10.03
C SER A 41 21.88 44.74 9.93
N PRO A 42 21.72 46.04 10.26
CA PRO A 42 22.78 47.04 10.12
C PRO A 42 23.97 46.72 11.04
N GLY A 43 25.13 46.46 10.43
CA GLY A 43 26.36 46.00 11.11
C GLY A 43 26.99 44.79 10.42
N VAL A 44 26.18 43.95 9.76
CA VAL A 44 26.65 42.92 8.80
C VAL A 44 26.76 43.50 7.39
N THR A 45 25.87 44.46 7.10
CA THR A 45 25.73 45.17 5.82
C THR A 45 26.99 45.92 5.38
N GLU A 46 27.78 46.48 6.30
CA GLU A 46 29.01 47.22 5.94
C GLU A 46 30.11 46.34 5.33
N ARG A 47 30.05 45.01 5.50
CA ARG A 47 31.03 44.07 4.90
C ARG A 47 30.59 43.46 3.56
N LEU A 48 29.37 43.73 3.08
CA LEU A 48 28.78 43.06 1.90
C LEU A 48 28.33 44.05 0.81
N PHE A 49 28.80 45.30 0.84
CA PHE A 49 28.28 46.42 0.05
C PHE A 49 28.55 46.38 -1.47
N VAL A 50 28.83 45.22 -2.08
CA VAL A 50 29.11 45.12 -3.53
C VAL A 50 28.14 44.18 -4.28
N ILE A 51 27.21 43.48 -3.62
CA ILE A 51 26.26 42.59 -4.34
C ILE A 51 24.80 42.94 -4.04
N SER A 52 24.24 43.66 -5.02
CA SER A 52 22.89 44.13 -5.33
C SER A 52 21.67 43.40 -4.70
N TYR A 53 20.77 44.22 -4.11
CA TYR A 53 19.42 43.93 -3.63
C TYR A 53 18.51 42.98 -4.49
N PRO A 54 18.52 42.99 -5.84
CA PRO A 54 17.73 42.05 -6.65
C PRO A 54 18.20 40.58 -6.58
N VAL A 55 19.42 40.30 -6.13
CA VAL A 55 19.99 38.93 -6.14
C VAL A 55 19.38 38.05 -5.06
N TYR A 56 18.84 38.62 -3.97
CA TYR A 56 18.43 37.85 -2.79
C TYR A 56 16.90 37.73 -2.60
N LEU A 57 16.11 38.72 -3.02
CA LEU A 57 14.65 38.65 -2.99
C LEU A 57 14.10 37.71 -4.08
N PHE A 58 14.80 37.67 -5.21
CA PHE A 58 14.49 36.84 -6.37
C PHE A 58 14.51 35.33 -6.04
N PRO A 59 15.53 34.77 -5.35
CA PRO A 59 15.51 33.40 -4.87
C PRO A 59 14.30 33.07 -3.99
N VAL A 60 13.96 33.89 -2.98
CA VAL A 60 12.86 33.56 -2.05
C VAL A 60 11.50 33.53 -2.76
N VAL A 61 11.27 34.47 -3.66
CA VAL A 61 10.05 34.51 -4.49
C VAL A 61 10.04 33.33 -5.45
N LEU A 62 11.12 33.10 -6.22
CA LEU A 62 11.25 31.94 -7.10
C LEU A 62 11.10 30.61 -6.36
N ILE A 63 11.56 30.52 -5.11
CA ILE A 63 11.48 29.33 -4.27
C ILE A 63 10.04 29.09 -3.82
N THR A 64 9.34 30.14 -3.39
CA THR A 64 7.93 30.05 -2.99
C THR A 64 7.07 29.72 -4.20
N GLU A 65 7.34 30.36 -5.33
CA GLU A 65 6.71 30.08 -6.62
C GLU A 65 7.02 28.66 -7.09
N PHE A 66 8.26 28.18 -7.01
CA PHE A 66 8.63 26.81 -7.38
C PHE A 66 8.00 25.78 -6.46
N ALA A 67 7.89 26.06 -5.16
CA ALA A 67 7.23 25.18 -4.22
C ALA A 67 5.70 25.14 -4.46
N ILE A 68 5.08 26.23 -4.87
CA ILE A 68 3.67 26.26 -5.28
C ILE A 68 3.50 25.56 -6.64
N LEU A 69 4.38 25.87 -7.60
CA LEU A 69 4.38 25.36 -8.95
C LEU A 69 4.62 23.85 -8.98
N SER A 70 5.59 23.32 -8.23
CA SER A 70 5.83 21.88 -8.13
C SER A 70 4.63 21.14 -7.53
N ARG A 71 3.89 21.75 -6.60
CA ARG A 71 2.66 21.17 -6.04
C ARG A 71 1.55 21.16 -7.08
N VAL A 72 1.32 22.27 -7.76
CA VAL A 72 0.29 22.42 -8.80
C VAL A 72 0.61 21.58 -10.04
N LEU A 73 1.88 21.48 -10.43
CA LEU A 73 2.33 20.78 -11.64
C LEU A 73 2.63 19.29 -11.41
N SER A 74 2.80 18.80 -10.18
CA SER A 74 3.07 17.38 -9.95
C SER A 74 1.98 16.46 -10.53
N GLY A 75 0.71 16.80 -10.32
CA GLY A 75 -0.44 16.10 -10.89
C GLY A 75 -0.48 16.14 -12.42
N PRO A 76 -0.46 17.33 -13.06
CA PRO A 76 -0.46 17.47 -14.52
C PRO A 76 0.76 16.85 -15.19
N VAL A 77 1.96 16.97 -14.61
CA VAL A 77 3.19 16.32 -15.10
C VAL A 77 3.04 14.80 -15.05
N MET A 78 2.56 14.26 -13.93
CA MET A 78 2.29 12.83 -13.82
C MET A 78 1.25 12.39 -14.86
N PHE A 79 0.19 13.16 -15.05
CA PHE A 79 -0.85 12.85 -16.03
C PHE A 79 -0.29 12.84 -17.46
N LEU A 80 0.57 13.81 -17.80
CA LEU A 80 1.24 13.87 -19.10
C LEU A 80 2.16 12.66 -19.32
N LEU A 81 2.98 12.32 -18.32
CA LEU A 81 3.88 11.16 -18.37
C LEU A 81 3.09 9.85 -18.54
N LEU A 82 2.00 9.69 -17.81
CA LEU A 82 1.12 8.51 -17.89
C LEU A 82 0.32 8.47 -19.18
N SER A 83 -0.08 9.62 -19.73
CA SER A 83 -0.75 9.68 -21.02
C SER A 83 0.16 9.24 -22.16
N TRP A 84 1.48 9.34 -21.97
CA TRP A 84 2.46 8.89 -22.97
C TRP A 84 2.84 7.41 -22.84
N LYS A 85 2.94 6.88 -21.62
CA LYS A 85 3.44 5.52 -21.37
C LYS A 85 2.41 4.52 -20.83
N GLY A 86 1.34 5.01 -20.22
CA GLY A 86 0.28 4.18 -19.64
C GLY A 86 -0.85 3.95 -20.64
N ARG A 87 -1.55 2.82 -20.49
CA ARG A 87 -2.79 2.56 -21.21
C ARG A 87 -3.94 3.12 -20.38
N ARG A 88 -4.70 4.05 -20.95
CA ARG A 88 -5.88 4.61 -20.29
C ARG A 88 -7.06 3.64 -20.40
N VAL A 89 -7.74 3.39 -19.28
CA VAL A 89 -9.01 2.66 -19.29
C VAL A 89 -10.09 3.60 -19.84
N ASP A 90 -10.49 3.36 -21.09
CA ASP A 90 -11.36 4.26 -21.85
C ASP A 90 -12.82 3.79 -21.83
N PRO A 91 -13.77 4.61 -21.34
CA PRO A 91 -15.20 4.27 -21.40
C PRO A 91 -15.74 4.01 -22.81
N SER A 92 -15.10 4.57 -23.86
CA SER A 92 -15.49 4.36 -25.26
C SER A 92 -15.07 2.99 -25.81
N LYS A 93 -14.20 2.25 -25.10
CA LYS A 93 -13.71 0.92 -25.48
C LYS A 93 -14.01 -0.09 -24.38
N PRO A 94 -15.29 -0.37 -24.09
CA PRO A 94 -15.68 -1.19 -22.94
C PRO A 94 -15.09 -2.62 -22.98
N GLU A 95 -14.88 -3.17 -24.17
CA GLU A 95 -14.31 -4.52 -24.38
C GLU A 95 -12.78 -4.57 -24.34
N GLU A 96 -12.08 -3.44 -24.22
CA GLU A 96 -10.62 -3.46 -24.10
C GLU A 96 -10.20 -4.14 -22.79
N VAL A 97 -9.30 -5.12 -22.90
CA VAL A 97 -8.88 -5.98 -21.80
C VAL A 97 -7.57 -5.49 -21.15
N PHE A 98 -7.56 -5.54 -19.82
CA PHE A 98 -6.46 -5.25 -18.92
C PHE A 98 -6.29 -6.44 -17.97
N GLY A 99 -5.35 -7.33 -18.28
CA GLY A 99 -5.17 -8.56 -17.50
C GLY A 99 -6.44 -9.43 -17.53
N LYS A 100 -7.09 -9.59 -16.38
CA LYS A 100 -8.31 -10.39 -16.21
C LYS A 100 -9.61 -9.62 -16.45
N TYR A 101 -9.56 -8.28 -16.52
CA TYR A 101 -10.75 -7.43 -16.52
C TYR A 101 -10.85 -6.60 -17.79
N ARG A 102 -12.08 -6.33 -18.20
CA ARG A 102 -12.39 -5.35 -19.24
C ARG A 102 -12.44 -3.95 -18.68
N SER A 103 -12.35 -2.98 -19.58
CA SER A 103 -12.46 -1.56 -19.26
C SER A 103 -13.76 -1.24 -18.54
N ALA A 104 -14.87 -1.81 -19.00
CA ALA A 104 -16.17 -1.63 -18.36
C ALA A 104 -16.18 -2.11 -16.90
N GLU A 105 -15.58 -3.26 -16.62
CA GLU A 105 -15.56 -3.88 -15.28
C GLU A 105 -14.69 -3.06 -14.31
N ILE A 106 -13.51 -2.58 -14.76
CA ILE A 106 -12.66 -1.70 -13.94
C ILE A 106 -13.38 -0.38 -13.63
N LEU A 107 -14.03 0.22 -14.63
CA LEU A 107 -14.75 1.48 -14.46
C LEU A 107 -15.98 1.29 -13.56
N GLU A 108 -16.68 0.16 -13.65
CA GLU A 108 -17.78 -0.20 -12.76
C GLU A 108 -17.32 -0.28 -11.30
N MET A 109 -16.23 -1.02 -11.02
CA MET A 109 -15.65 -1.12 -9.68
C MET A 109 -15.30 0.27 -9.12
N VAL A 110 -14.71 1.15 -9.95
CA VAL A 110 -14.39 2.52 -9.54
C VAL A 110 -15.65 3.32 -9.20
N ARG A 111 -16.70 3.25 -10.04
CA ARG A 111 -17.97 3.95 -9.79
C ARG A 111 -18.69 3.45 -8.54
N GLU A 112 -18.65 2.14 -8.31
CA GLU A 112 -19.23 1.51 -7.13
C GLU A 112 -18.54 2.01 -5.86
N LEU A 113 -17.21 2.08 -5.87
CA LEU A 113 -16.42 2.59 -4.75
C LEU A 113 -16.59 4.09 -4.51
N GLU A 114 -16.65 4.92 -5.56
CA GLU A 114 -16.96 6.35 -5.44
C GLU A 114 -18.25 6.57 -4.63
N LYS A 115 -19.29 5.78 -4.94
CA LYS A 115 -20.58 5.83 -4.24
C LYS A 115 -20.48 5.29 -2.81
N LYS A 116 -19.87 4.11 -2.62
CA LYS A 116 -19.73 3.46 -1.29
C LYS A 116 -18.92 4.32 -0.31
N MET A 117 -17.87 4.96 -0.81
CA MET A 117 -16.89 5.67 0.02
C MET A 117 -17.14 7.18 0.08
N ASP A 118 -18.11 7.72 -0.66
CA ASP A 118 -18.35 9.17 -0.78
C ASP A 118 -17.05 9.90 -1.17
N VAL A 119 -16.39 9.39 -2.22
CA VAL A 119 -15.16 9.95 -2.78
C VAL A 119 -15.56 10.69 -4.06
N GLY A 120 -15.03 11.90 -4.27
CA GLY A 120 -15.29 12.67 -5.48
C GLY A 120 -14.88 11.94 -6.77
N TYR A 121 -15.29 12.48 -7.91
CA TYR A 121 -15.16 11.82 -9.22
C TYR A 121 -13.70 11.59 -9.65
N VAL A 122 -13.31 10.32 -9.78
CA VAL A 122 -12.08 9.86 -10.43
C VAL A 122 -12.27 9.99 -11.95
N ARG A 123 -11.44 10.84 -12.56
CA ARG A 123 -11.55 11.21 -13.98
C ARG A 123 -10.81 10.25 -14.90
N HIS A 124 -9.71 9.69 -14.43
CA HIS A 124 -8.83 8.87 -15.24
C HIS A 124 -8.37 7.63 -14.47
N VAL A 125 -8.39 6.49 -15.13
CA VAL A 125 -7.77 5.26 -14.66
C VAL A 125 -6.74 4.86 -15.72
N PHE A 126 -5.51 4.61 -15.28
CA PHE A 126 -4.43 4.14 -16.13
C PHE A 126 -3.96 2.77 -15.65
N VAL A 127 -3.67 1.89 -16.60
CA VAL A 127 -2.96 0.63 -16.36
C VAL A 127 -1.61 0.73 -17.04
N TYR A 128 -0.53 0.51 -16.29
CA TYR A 128 0.82 0.46 -16.85
C TYR A 128 1.41 -0.94 -16.70
N GLU A 129 2.24 -1.31 -17.66
CA GLU A 129 2.94 -2.59 -17.62
C GLU A 129 3.99 -2.57 -16.51
N GLY A 130 3.86 -3.50 -15.57
CA GLY A 130 4.77 -3.62 -14.44
C GLY A 130 4.66 -4.98 -13.80
N ASN A 131 5.81 -5.56 -13.45
CA ASN A 131 5.89 -6.88 -12.84
C ASN A 131 5.52 -6.85 -11.35
N MET A 132 5.81 -5.75 -10.65
CA MET A 132 5.45 -5.57 -9.24
C MET A 132 3.99 -5.13 -9.11
N SER A 133 3.29 -5.62 -8.08
CA SER A 133 1.90 -5.25 -7.83
C SER A 133 1.82 -3.88 -7.18
N ASN A 134 1.12 -2.95 -7.82
CA ASN A 134 0.95 -1.63 -7.24
C ASN A 134 -0.30 -0.90 -7.74
N ALA A 135 -0.82 -0.04 -6.88
CA ALA A 135 -1.80 0.98 -7.23
C ALA A 135 -1.34 2.32 -6.65
N MET A 136 -1.82 3.40 -7.22
CA MET A 136 -1.58 4.74 -6.71
C MET A 136 -2.72 5.66 -7.08
N THR A 137 -3.09 6.54 -6.17
CA THR A 137 -3.93 7.70 -6.44
C THR A 137 -3.17 9.01 -6.39
N THR A 138 -3.57 9.94 -7.26
CA THR A 138 -3.09 11.32 -7.19
C THR A 138 -4.12 12.31 -7.74
N ASP A 139 -4.03 13.55 -7.28
CA ASP A 139 -4.82 14.66 -7.79
C ASP A 139 -4.07 15.35 -8.95
N ILE A 140 -4.72 15.43 -10.11
CA ILE A 140 -4.27 16.21 -11.28
C ILE A 140 -4.43 17.70 -10.99
N ILE A 141 -5.54 18.10 -10.37
CA ILE A 141 -5.76 19.49 -9.95
C ILE A 141 -6.10 19.47 -8.46
N LEU A 142 -5.30 20.17 -7.65
CA LEU A 142 -5.44 20.19 -6.19
C LEU A 142 -6.49 21.20 -5.68
N LEU A 143 -6.80 22.24 -6.47
CA LEU A 143 -7.68 23.33 -6.08
C LEU A 143 -9.16 22.95 -6.26
N LYS A 144 -9.94 23.04 -5.18
CA LYS A 144 -11.41 23.00 -5.26
C LYS A 144 -11.93 24.28 -5.93
N PRO A 145 -12.94 24.24 -6.83
CA PRO A 145 -13.79 23.09 -7.20
C PRO A 145 -13.26 22.23 -8.36
N TYR A 146 -12.16 22.59 -9.01
CA TYR A 146 -11.63 21.94 -10.21
C TYR A 146 -10.92 20.61 -9.97
N ARG A 147 -11.14 19.98 -8.81
CA ARG A 147 -10.41 18.78 -8.41
C ARG A 147 -10.65 17.67 -9.43
N SER A 148 -9.56 17.12 -9.92
CA SER A 148 -9.55 16.00 -10.85
C SER A 148 -8.55 14.98 -10.31
N SER A 149 -8.97 13.74 -10.12
CA SER A 149 -8.14 12.69 -9.56
C SER A 149 -7.94 11.57 -10.58
N MET A 150 -6.82 10.86 -10.46
CA MET A 150 -6.54 9.69 -11.26
C MET A 150 -6.04 8.52 -10.41
N ILE A 151 -6.37 7.33 -10.88
CA ILE A 151 -5.90 6.04 -10.34
C ILE A 151 -4.94 5.44 -11.36
N VAL A 152 -3.85 4.88 -10.86
CA VAL A 152 -2.83 4.20 -11.67
C VAL A 152 -2.67 2.79 -11.10
N LEU A 153 -2.78 1.78 -11.95
CA LEU A 153 -2.68 0.37 -11.60
C LEU A 153 -1.53 -0.28 -12.40
N THR A 154 -0.85 -1.26 -11.82
CA THR A 154 0.03 -2.15 -12.59
C THR A 154 -0.77 -3.28 -13.22
N SER A 155 -0.35 -3.75 -14.40
CA SER A 155 -0.87 -4.99 -15.00
C SER A 155 -0.79 -6.16 -14.02
N SER A 156 0.34 -6.28 -13.30
CA SER A 156 0.54 -7.27 -12.25
C SER A 156 -0.56 -7.25 -11.19
N LEU A 157 -0.94 -6.09 -10.67
CA LEU A 157 -1.99 -6.00 -9.65
C LEU A 157 -3.33 -6.50 -10.20
N VAL A 158 -3.69 -6.03 -11.39
CA VAL A 158 -4.95 -6.36 -12.07
C VAL A 158 -5.03 -7.85 -12.42
N GLU A 159 -3.90 -8.50 -12.71
CA GLU A 159 -3.84 -9.94 -12.96
C GLU A 159 -3.86 -10.77 -11.66
N THR A 160 -3.38 -10.23 -10.54
CA THR A 160 -3.21 -10.99 -9.30
C THR A 160 -4.52 -11.11 -8.53
N LEU A 161 -5.30 -10.03 -8.47
CA LEU A 161 -6.45 -9.93 -7.58
C LEU A 161 -7.75 -10.35 -8.28
N ASN A 162 -8.62 -11.04 -7.54
CA ASN A 162 -10.01 -11.24 -7.96
C ASN A 162 -10.81 -9.93 -7.83
N ARG A 163 -12.09 -9.93 -8.24
CA ARG A 163 -12.88 -8.69 -8.36
C ARG A 163 -12.98 -7.97 -7.02
N ASP A 164 -13.32 -8.70 -5.95
CA ASP A 164 -13.54 -8.12 -4.62
C ASP A 164 -12.21 -7.66 -3.99
N GLU A 165 -11.13 -8.40 -4.21
CA GLU A 165 -9.78 -8.01 -3.77
C GLU A 165 -9.27 -6.78 -4.52
N LEU A 166 -9.52 -6.68 -5.83
CA LEU A 166 -9.17 -5.51 -6.63
C LEU A 166 -10.00 -4.31 -6.21
N MET A 167 -11.29 -4.50 -5.91
CA MET A 167 -12.12 -3.48 -5.29
C MET A 167 -11.57 -3.02 -3.93
N ALA A 168 -11.07 -3.94 -3.10
CA ALA A 168 -10.42 -3.57 -1.84
C ALA A 168 -9.10 -2.80 -2.04
N ALA A 169 -8.28 -3.18 -3.02
CA ALA A 169 -7.07 -2.43 -3.37
C ALA A 169 -7.41 -1.02 -3.90
N LEU A 170 -8.41 -0.90 -4.77
CA LEU A 170 -8.93 0.38 -5.26
C LEU A 170 -9.52 1.23 -4.13
N GLY A 171 -10.27 0.60 -3.22
CA GLY A 171 -10.85 1.25 -2.05
C GLY A 171 -9.79 1.82 -1.11
N HIS A 172 -8.68 1.09 -0.92
CA HIS A 172 -7.52 1.57 -0.16
C HIS A 172 -6.94 2.84 -0.78
N GLU A 173 -6.75 2.85 -2.10
CA GLU A 173 -6.28 4.04 -2.81
C GLU A 173 -7.30 5.20 -2.74
N MET A 174 -8.59 4.94 -2.90
CA MET A 174 -9.63 5.97 -2.76
C MET A 174 -9.72 6.54 -1.35
N ALA A 175 -9.38 5.77 -0.31
CA ALA A 175 -9.29 6.28 1.05
C ALA A 175 -8.21 7.36 1.20
N HIS A 176 -7.09 7.25 0.47
CA HIS A 176 -6.08 8.31 0.41
C HIS A 176 -6.63 9.59 -0.25
N LEU A 177 -7.41 9.46 -1.34
CA LEU A 177 -8.08 10.59 -1.97
C LEU A 177 -9.06 11.27 -1.01
N LYS A 178 -9.93 10.49 -0.34
CA LYS A 178 -10.92 10.99 0.64
C LYS A 178 -10.26 11.83 1.73
N ARG A 179 -9.09 11.41 2.20
CA ARG A 179 -8.34 12.05 3.30
C ARG A 179 -7.36 13.14 2.85
N ASN A 180 -7.21 13.36 1.54
CA ASN A 180 -6.26 14.30 0.95
C ASN A 180 -4.80 13.98 1.33
N ASP A 181 -4.47 12.70 1.45
CA ASP A 181 -3.13 12.29 1.90
C ASP A 181 -2.02 12.79 0.97
N VAL A 182 -2.26 12.81 -0.35
CA VAL A 182 -1.32 13.36 -1.34
C VAL A 182 -1.00 14.83 -1.06
N PHE A 183 -2.02 15.64 -0.77
CA PHE A 183 -1.83 17.05 -0.42
C PHE A 183 -0.99 17.21 0.85
N TYR A 184 -1.33 16.48 1.92
CA TYR A 184 -0.61 16.59 3.19
C TYR A 184 0.82 16.05 3.10
N ASN A 185 1.04 14.96 2.37
CA ASN A 185 2.37 14.43 2.12
C ASN A 185 3.23 15.47 1.38
N ASN A 186 2.69 16.08 0.32
CA ASN A 186 3.38 17.16 -0.42
C ASN A 186 3.61 18.42 0.44
N ALA A 187 2.70 18.75 1.35
CA ALA A 187 2.87 19.84 2.31
C ALA A 187 3.99 19.55 3.32
N VAL A 188 4.17 18.29 3.71
CA VAL A 188 5.24 17.86 4.62
C VAL A 188 6.61 17.75 3.92
N ILE A 189 6.66 17.24 2.69
CA ILE A 189 7.93 17.00 1.97
C ILE A 189 8.48 18.28 1.32
N GLY A 190 7.61 19.11 0.75
CA GLY A 190 8.01 20.27 -0.06
C GLY A 190 9.02 21.20 0.62
N PRO A 191 8.83 21.61 1.89
CA PRO A 191 9.78 22.48 2.60
C PRO A 191 11.17 21.85 2.79
N SER A 192 11.27 20.52 2.88
CA SER A 192 12.56 19.84 3.01
C SER A 192 13.37 19.83 1.71
N LEU A 193 12.70 19.70 0.55
CA LEU A 193 13.37 19.82 -0.75
C LEU A 193 13.83 21.27 -0.99
N MET A 194 12.98 22.22 -0.61
CA MET A 194 13.29 23.66 -0.65
C MET A 194 14.58 24.00 0.09
N LEU A 195 14.76 23.43 1.27
CA LEU A 195 15.95 23.60 2.10
C LEU A 195 17.23 23.10 1.44
N ILE A 196 17.17 21.94 0.80
CA ILE A 196 18.33 21.37 0.10
C ILE A 196 18.77 22.32 -1.01
N TRP A 197 17.82 22.85 -1.79
CA TRP A 197 18.11 23.85 -2.82
C TRP A 197 18.73 25.13 -2.27
N ILE A 198 18.23 25.65 -1.14
CA ILE A 198 18.79 26.82 -0.47
C ILE A 198 20.24 26.57 -0.04
N ILE A 199 20.53 25.43 0.58
CA ILE A 199 21.89 25.03 0.96
C ILE A 199 22.79 24.98 -0.28
N LEU A 200 22.34 24.40 -1.39
CA LEU A 200 23.13 24.29 -2.62
C LEU A 200 23.47 25.66 -3.21
N ILE A 201 22.52 26.61 -3.24
CA ILE A 201 22.75 27.97 -3.72
C ILE A 201 23.70 28.74 -2.79
N LEU A 202 23.54 28.60 -1.47
CA LEU A 202 24.45 29.19 -0.48
C LEU A 202 25.88 28.67 -0.65
N ILE A 203 26.04 27.35 -0.87
CA ILE A 203 27.36 26.74 -1.10
C ILE A 203 27.99 27.26 -2.40
N GLN A 204 27.22 27.37 -3.48
CA GLN A 204 27.73 27.81 -4.79
C GLN A 204 28.14 29.29 -4.84
N ASN A 205 27.54 30.13 -4.00
CA ASN A 205 27.80 31.58 -4.01
C ASN A 205 28.66 32.05 -2.82
N LEU A 206 29.35 31.13 -2.13
CA LEU A 206 30.32 31.49 -1.09
C LEU A 206 31.54 32.17 -1.72
N PRO A 207 31.82 33.44 -1.40
CA PRO A 207 33.09 34.06 -1.75
C PRO A 207 34.23 33.36 -1.01
N GLU A 208 35.39 33.21 -1.66
CA GLU A 208 36.56 32.49 -1.13
C GLU A 208 37.09 33.03 0.23
N HIS A 209 36.69 34.25 0.59
CA HIS A 209 37.10 34.98 1.78
C HIS A 209 36.04 35.03 2.90
N LEU A 210 34.87 34.39 2.72
CA LEU A 210 33.85 34.29 3.76
C LEU A 210 34.08 33.06 4.65
N ASN A 211 34.12 33.30 5.96
CA ASN A 211 34.25 32.25 6.98
C ASN A 211 33.17 31.17 6.79
N ALA A 212 33.54 29.89 6.91
CA ALA A 212 32.62 28.76 6.81
C ALA A 212 31.49 28.74 7.87
N GLU A 213 31.53 29.65 8.85
CA GLU A 213 30.63 29.72 10.00
C GLU A 213 29.13 29.84 9.66
N PRO A 214 28.65 30.65 8.70
CA PRO A 214 27.22 30.75 8.38
C PRO A 214 26.68 29.46 7.74
N VAL A 215 27.52 28.79 6.95
CA VAL A 215 27.20 27.52 6.30
C VAL A 215 27.17 26.41 7.35
N ILE A 216 28.17 26.38 8.23
CA ILE A 216 28.23 25.45 9.35
C ILE A 216 27.05 25.67 10.31
N ALA A 217 26.71 26.92 10.66
CA ALA A 217 25.56 27.25 11.49
C ALA A 217 24.23 26.81 10.84
N SER A 218 24.06 27.05 9.52
CA SER A 218 22.90 26.58 8.77
C SER A 218 22.80 25.05 8.77
N LEU A 219 23.91 24.36 8.54
CA LEU A 219 23.97 22.89 8.60
C LEU A 219 23.66 22.38 10.01
N LEU A 220 24.19 23.02 11.06
CA LEU A 220 23.95 22.66 12.46
C LEU A 220 22.50 22.84 12.91
N VAL A 221 21.74 23.75 12.30
CA VAL A 221 20.30 23.93 12.57
C VAL A 221 19.44 22.96 11.74
N LEU A 222 19.82 22.69 10.49
CA LEU A 222 18.99 21.91 9.56
C LEU A 222 19.15 20.39 9.71
N LEU A 223 20.35 19.91 10.05
CA LEU A 223 20.61 18.48 10.24
C LEU A 223 19.76 17.88 11.37
N PRO A 224 19.68 18.48 12.58
CA PRO A 224 18.86 17.98 13.67
C PRO A 224 17.37 17.95 13.32
N LEU A 225 16.87 18.94 12.58
CA LEU A 225 15.47 18.99 12.21
C LEU A 225 15.08 17.85 11.27
N SER A 226 15.95 17.49 10.31
CA SER A 226 15.73 16.32 9.46
C SER A 226 15.69 15.01 10.26
N VAL A 227 16.52 14.90 11.30
CA VAL A 227 16.57 13.73 12.19
C VAL A 227 15.30 13.63 13.04
N ILE A 228 14.72 14.76 13.45
CA ILE A 228 13.47 14.82 14.24
C ILE A 228 12.23 14.59 13.38
N THR A 229 12.15 15.21 12.20
CA THR A 229 10.97 15.16 11.32
C THR A 229 10.80 13.81 10.64
N ARG A 230 11.89 13.14 10.23
CA ARG A 230 11.85 11.82 9.58
C ARG A 230 11.08 10.74 10.35
N PRO A 231 11.35 10.45 11.64
CA PRO A 231 10.60 9.43 12.37
C PRO A 231 9.13 9.82 12.56
N ILE A 232 8.82 11.11 12.70
CA ILE A 232 7.44 11.61 12.81
C ILE A 232 6.72 11.42 11.47
N ALA A 233 7.35 11.75 10.34
CA ALA A 233 6.83 11.56 8.99
C ALA A 233 6.60 10.08 8.66
N LYS A 234 7.57 9.21 8.97
CA LYS A 234 7.39 7.75 8.85
C LYS A 234 6.22 7.26 9.69
N SER A 235 6.07 7.80 10.90
CA SER A 235 4.95 7.43 11.75
C SER A 235 3.62 7.99 11.22
N MET A 236 3.58 9.19 10.64
CA MET A 236 2.37 9.74 10.00
C MET A 236 1.94 8.85 8.83
N ALA A 237 2.89 8.48 7.97
CA ALA A 237 2.65 7.60 6.83
C ALA A 237 2.03 6.26 7.28
N ARG A 238 2.62 5.58 8.29
CA ARG A 238 2.05 4.33 8.83
C ARG A 238 0.60 4.46 9.31
N TYR A 239 0.26 5.56 9.99
CA TYR A 239 -1.11 5.79 10.44
C TYR A 239 -2.05 6.12 9.27
N SER A 240 -1.53 6.72 8.19
CA SER A 240 -2.28 6.89 6.94
C SER A 240 -2.67 5.56 6.32
N GLU A 241 -1.73 4.61 6.28
CA GLU A 241 -1.97 3.26 5.75
C GLU A 241 -3.02 2.50 6.55
N TYR A 242 -2.92 2.49 7.89
CA TYR A 242 -3.95 1.88 8.74
C TYR A 242 -5.33 2.52 8.52
N ALA A 243 -5.39 3.84 8.29
CA ALA A 243 -6.66 4.51 8.03
C ALA A 243 -7.23 4.13 6.65
N ALA A 244 -6.37 3.97 5.65
CA ALA A 244 -6.77 3.54 4.32
C ALA A 244 -7.24 2.07 4.30
N ASP A 245 -6.51 1.19 4.99
CA ASP A 245 -6.91 -0.21 5.20
C ASP A 245 -8.28 -0.32 5.87
N PHE A 246 -8.48 0.44 6.95
CA PHE A 246 -9.76 0.43 7.67
C PHE A 246 -10.92 0.90 6.78
N LEU A 247 -10.77 2.04 6.09
CA LEU A 247 -11.84 2.58 5.24
C LEU A 247 -12.15 1.67 4.05
N SER A 248 -11.13 0.99 3.49
CA SER A 248 -11.36 0.02 2.44
C SER A 248 -12.10 -1.22 2.94
N ALA A 249 -11.69 -1.76 4.09
CA ALA A 249 -12.35 -2.90 4.71
C ALA A 249 -13.78 -2.56 5.17
N GLU A 250 -14.04 -1.33 5.61
CA GLU A 250 -15.39 -0.85 5.92
C GLU A 250 -16.29 -0.84 4.67
N ALA A 251 -15.74 -0.48 3.51
CA ALA A 251 -16.49 -0.41 2.24
C ALA A 251 -16.64 -1.75 1.52
N ASN A 252 -15.64 -2.64 1.62
CA ASN A 252 -15.54 -3.86 0.82
C ASN A 252 -15.54 -5.17 1.65
N GLY A 253 -15.40 -5.09 2.97
CA GLY A 253 -15.27 -6.25 3.87
C GLY A 253 -13.82 -6.54 4.29
N LEU A 254 -13.67 -7.26 5.42
CA LEU A 254 -12.36 -7.65 5.96
C LEU A 254 -11.63 -8.60 5.02
N LEU A 255 -12.31 -9.67 4.55
CA LEU A 255 -11.68 -10.73 3.77
C LEU A 255 -11.10 -10.23 2.44
N PRO A 256 -11.82 -9.45 1.62
CA PRO A 256 -11.23 -8.95 0.37
C PRO A 256 -9.98 -8.11 0.59
N MET A 257 -9.97 -7.27 1.65
CA MET A 257 -8.80 -6.45 1.98
C MET A 257 -7.62 -7.28 2.50
N ALA A 258 -7.87 -8.23 3.40
CA ALA A 258 -6.84 -9.10 3.96
C ALA A 258 -6.22 -10.00 2.88
N ASN A 259 -7.04 -10.62 2.03
CA ASN A 259 -6.58 -11.47 0.94
C ASN A 259 -5.83 -10.67 -0.14
N ALA A 260 -6.28 -9.46 -0.47
CA ALA A 260 -5.53 -8.58 -1.36
C ALA A 260 -4.11 -8.29 -0.82
N LEU A 261 -3.98 -7.99 0.48
CA LEU A 261 -2.67 -7.78 1.11
C LEU A 261 -1.77 -9.02 1.05
N ILE A 262 -2.33 -10.20 1.33
CA ILE A 262 -1.59 -11.47 1.28
C ILE A 262 -1.11 -11.75 -0.14
N LYS A 263 -1.98 -11.66 -1.14
CA LYS A 263 -1.66 -11.94 -2.55
C LYS A 263 -0.65 -10.95 -3.13
N ILE A 264 -0.81 -9.65 -2.85
CA ILE A 264 0.18 -8.63 -3.24
C ILE A 264 1.55 -8.93 -2.62
N GLY A 265 1.57 -9.16 -1.31
CA GLY A 265 2.82 -9.43 -0.60
C GLY A 265 3.51 -10.70 -1.07
N GLN A 266 2.75 -11.79 -1.28
CA GLN A 266 3.26 -13.06 -1.79
C GLN A 266 3.88 -12.90 -3.17
N ARG A 267 3.19 -12.21 -4.07
CA ARG A 267 3.64 -12.00 -5.44
C ARG A 267 4.93 -11.18 -5.49
N ASP A 268 4.95 -10.06 -4.78
CA ASP A 268 6.12 -9.20 -4.72
C ASP A 268 7.31 -9.92 -4.05
N ASP A 269 7.05 -10.78 -3.05
CA ASP A 269 8.08 -11.60 -2.40
C ASP A 269 8.71 -12.60 -3.36
N THR A 270 7.89 -13.25 -4.18
CA THR A 270 8.36 -14.18 -5.22
C THR A 270 9.21 -13.45 -6.26
N ILE A 271 8.76 -12.30 -6.75
CA ILE A 271 9.50 -11.50 -7.74
C ILE A 271 10.85 -11.04 -7.18
N LEU A 272 10.87 -10.53 -5.94
CA LEU A 272 12.12 -10.15 -5.28
C LEU A 272 13.01 -11.36 -5.03
N GLY A 273 12.44 -12.52 -4.67
CA GLY A 273 13.18 -13.77 -4.49
C GLY A 273 13.89 -14.21 -5.77
N ILE A 274 13.20 -14.17 -6.91
CA ILE A 274 13.77 -14.43 -8.24
C ILE A 274 14.90 -13.42 -8.52
N TYR A 275 14.62 -12.13 -8.36
CA TYR A 275 15.60 -11.07 -8.58
C TYR A 275 16.87 -11.26 -7.74
N TYR A 276 16.75 -11.49 -6.43
CA TYR A 276 17.89 -11.69 -5.55
C TYR A 276 18.66 -12.97 -5.87
N THR A 277 17.96 -14.03 -6.26
CA THR A 277 18.60 -15.30 -6.64
C THR A 277 19.42 -15.14 -7.91
N LEU A 278 18.85 -14.52 -8.94
CA LEU A 278 19.56 -14.20 -10.19
C LEU A 278 20.70 -13.22 -9.96
N GLN A 279 20.50 -12.18 -9.13
CA GLN A 279 21.56 -11.21 -8.81
C GLN A 279 22.72 -11.89 -8.07
N LYS A 280 22.42 -12.82 -7.14
CA LYS A 280 23.45 -13.60 -6.45
C LYS A 280 24.25 -14.43 -7.45
N ARG A 281 23.59 -15.09 -8.40
CA ARG A 281 24.27 -15.82 -9.49
C ARG A 281 25.15 -14.88 -10.32
N TYR A 282 24.62 -13.76 -10.79
CA TYR A 282 25.36 -12.77 -11.57
C TYR A 282 26.64 -12.28 -10.86
N ARG A 283 26.56 -12.09 -9.53
CA ARG A 283 27.73 -11.73 -8.70
C ARG A 283 28.73 -12.86 -8.52
N LEU A 284 28.29 -14.12 -8.51
CA LEU A 284 29.16 -15.30 -8.42
C LEU A 284 29.84 -15.59 -9.76
N ASP A 285 29.17 -15.29 -10.88
CA ASP A 285 29.65 -15.43 -12.26
C ASP A 285 30.38 -14.16 -12.77
N ALA A 286 30.83 -13.29 -11.85
CA ALA A 286 31.39 -11.98 -12.20
C ALA A 286 32.55 -12.11 -13.21
N GLY A 287 32.29 -11.65 -14.45
CA GLY A 287 33.19 -11.77 -15.61
C GLY A 287 32.57 -12.43 -16.85
N VAL A 288 31.40 -13.09 -16.74
CA VAL A 288 30.81 -13.90 -17.84
C VAL A 288 29.52 -13.31 -18.43
N LEU A 289 28.69 -12.62 -17.64
CA LEU A 289 27.40 -12.08 -18.10
C LEU A 289 27.43 -10.55 -18.19
N SER A 290 26.96 -10.00 -19.31
CA SER A 290 26.67 -8.58 -19.48
C SER A 290 25.39 -8.19 -18.72
N GLY A 291 25.23 -6.90 -18.38
CA GLY A 291 23.99 -6.41 -17.77
C GLY A 291 22.74 -6.63 -18.65
N GLY A 292 22.91 -6.78 -19.96
CA GLY A 292 21.84 -7.11 -20.90
C GLY A 292 21.35 -8.55 -20.76
N GLU A 293 22.25 -9.52 -20.58
CA GLU A 293 21.89 -10.94 -20.40
C GLU A 293 21.15 -11.17 -19.08
N PHE A 294 21.60 -10.52 -17.98
CA PHE A 294 20.88 -10.54 -16.71
C PHE A 294 19.43 -10.04 -16.88
N ARG A 295 19.25 -8.94 -17.61
CA ARG A 295 17.91 -8.37 -17.83
C ARG A 295 17.03 -9.31 -18.63
N LYS A 296 17.56 -9.94 -19.68
CA LYS A 296 16.83 -10.89 -20.52
C LYS A 296 16.40 -12.13 -19.72
N GLU A 297 17.30 -12.70 -18.93
CA GLU A 297 17.00 -13.86 -18.08
C GLU A 297 16.01 -13.52 -16.96
N LEU A 298 16.12 -12.33 -16.37
CA LEU A 298 15.13 -11.83 -15.42
C LEU A 298 13.76 -11.68 -16.08
N GLU A 299 13.69 -11.05 -17.26
CA GLU A 299 12.43 -10.89 -17.99
C GLU A 299 11.82 -12.26 -18.35
N GLU A 300 12.63 -13.23 -18.79
CA GLU A 300 12.18 -14.61 -19.05
C GLU A 300 11.71 -15.33 -17.79
N SER A 301 12.42 -15.22 -16.67
CA SER A 301 12.05 -15.82 -15.40
C SER A 301 10.77 -15.21 -14.81
N LEU A 302 10.47 -13.96 -15.14
CA LEU A 302 9.24 -13.30 -14.72
C LEU A 302 8.04 -13.66 -15.62
N LYS A 303 8.26 -14.23 -16.82
CA LYS A 303 7.16 -14.71 -17.68
C LYS A 303 6.45 -15.90 -17.04
N GLY A 304 5.19 -15.69 -16.67
CA GLY A 304 4.36 -16.74 -16.06
C GLY A 304 4.40 -16.77 -14.54
N VAL A 305 5.10 -15.83 -13.87
CA VAL A 305 4.99 -15.61 -12.42
C VAL A 305 3.59 -15.16 -12.01
N ILE A 306 2.71 -14.86 -12.97
CA ILE A 306 1.27 -14.61 -12.79
C ILE A 306 0.56 -15.83 -12.17
N ASP A 307 0.99 -17.04 -12.52
CA ASP A 307 0.45 -18.28 -11.97
C ASP A 307 1.20 -18.65 -10.67
N PRO A 308 0.51 -18.78 -9.52
CA PRO A 308 1.14 -19.12 -8.24
C PRO A 308 1.94 -20.43 -8.27
N ASP A 309 1.42 -21.46 -8.93
CA ASP A 309 2.06 -22.79 -8.99
C ASP A 309 3.32 -22.71 -9.84
N LYS A 310 3.24 -22.03 -10.98
CA LYS A 310 4.38 -21.78 -11.87
C LYS A 310 5.44 -20.90 -11.21
N ALA A 311 5.03 -19.88 -10.47
CA ALA A 311 5.93 -19.00 -9.74
C ALA A 311 6.70 -19.77 -8.66
N GLU A 312 6.05 -20.73 -8.00
CA GLU A 312 6.70 -21.61 -7.05
C GLU A 312 7.65 -22.59 -7.73
N GLU A 313 7.26 -23.19 -8.86
CA GLU A 313 8.13 -24.05 -9.67
C GLU A 313 9.42 -23.34 -10.07
N ILE A 314 9.31 -22.13 -10.64
CA ILE A 314 10.45 -21.27 -11.02
C ILE A 314 11.33 -20.99 -9.79
N THR A 315 10.70 -20.65 -8.66
CA THR A 315 11.44 -20.36 -7.42
C THR A 315 12.18 -21.60 -6.91
N ARG A 316 11.54 -22.77 -6.89
CA ARG A 316 12.14 -24.04 -6.47
C ARG A 316 13.29 -24.43 -7.40
N GLU A 317 13.11 -24.28 -8.71
CA GLU A 317 14.14 -24.55 -9.69
C GLU A 317 15.37 -23.65 -9.49
N LEU A 318 15.16 -22.34 -9.36
CA LEU A 318 16.23 -21.38 -9.11
C LEU A 318 16.94 -21.65 -7.78
N VAL A 319 16.21 -22.00 -6.71
CA VAL A 319 16.80 -22.37 -5.42
C VAL A 319 17.54 -23.71 -5.49
N ARG A 320 17.03 -24.70 -6.23
CA ARG A 320 17.72 -25.98 -6.42
C ARG A 320 19.03 -25.78 -7.17
N ASN A 321 18.99 -25.00 -8.25
CA ASN A 321 20.13 -24.81 -9.14
C ASN A 321 21.18 -23.85 -8.55
N TYR A 322 20.76 -22.85 -7.75
CA TYR A 322 21.62 -21.75 -7.30
C TYR A 322 21.60 -21.48 -5.79
N GLY A 323 20.72 -22.12 -5.03
CA GLY A 323 20.62 -21.96 -3.57
C GLY A 323 21.73 -22.67 -2.78
N GLY A 324 22.48 -23.57 -3.44
CA GLY A 324 23.41 -24.51 -2.81
C GLY A 324 24.80 -24.00 -2.40
N SER A 325 25.18 -22.74 -2.63
CA SER A 325 26.51 -22.24 -2.22
C SER A 325 26.44 -20.97 -1.38
N GLU A 326 26.12 -21.12 -0.09
CA GLU A 326 26.76 -20.27 0.92
C GLU A 326 28.20 -20.80 1.10
N ARG A 327 29.13 -20.43 0.21
CA ARG A 327 30.54 -20.44 0.60
C ARG A 327 30.64 -19.43 1.75
N LYS A 328 30.60 -19.90 3.00
CA LYS A 328 30.86 -19.08 4.19
C LYS A 328 32.13 -18.29 3.92
N ARG A 329 32.03 -16.97 3.73
CA ARG A 329 33.22 -16.11 3.89
C ARG A 329 33.63 -16.25 5.35
N ARG A 330 34.88 -16.65 5.61
CA ARG A 330 35.45 -16.64 6.97
C ARG A 330 35.23 -15.23 7.55
N GLY A 331 34.40 -15.11 8.59
CA GLY A 331 34.22 -13.87 9.34
C GLY A 331 32.83 -13.22 9.27
N GLU A 332 31.90 -13.66 8.42
CA GLU A 332 30.52 -13.16 8.45
C GLU A 332 29.71 -13.86 9.55
N LEU A 333 29.18 -13.08 10.51
CA LEU A 333 28.19 -13.59 11.47
C LEU A 333 27.01 -14.19 10.69
N PRO A 334 26.48 -15.37 11.07
CA PRO A 334 25.31 -15.91 10.42
C PRO A 334 24.15 -14.92 10.58
N LEU A 335 23.71 -14.32 9.47
CA LEU A 335 22.45 -13.60 9.44
C LEU A 335 21.36 -14.59 9.85
N LEU A 336 20.75 -14.38 11.02
CA LEU A 336 19.59 -15.14 11.47
C LEU A 336 18.53 -15.07 10.36
N LYS A 337 18.32 -16.19 9.65
CA LYS A 337 17.28 -16.27 8.62
C LYS A 337 15.93 -16.04 9.32
N PRO A 338 15.14 -15.03 8.92
CA PRO A 338 13.88 -14.78 9.58
C PRO A 338 12.99 -16.01 9.43
N LYS A 339 12.34 -16.42 10.53
CA LYS A 339 11.37 -17.51 10.50
C LYS A 339 10.13 -17.02 9.76
N ILE A 340 9.80 -17.70 8.67
CA ILE A 340 8.66 -17.36 7.80
C ILE A 340 7.50 -18.24 8.21
N LEU A 341 6.31 -17.64 8.27
CA LEU A 341 5.05 -18.35 8.40
C LEU A 341 4.42 -18.41 7.01
N ASP A 342 4.28 -19.60 6.45
CA ASP A 342 3.62 -19.80 5.17
C ASP A 342 2.11 -19.71 5.38
N TRP A 343 1.49 -18.66 4.85
CA TRP A 343 0.06 -18.43 5.01
C TRP A 343 -0.79 -19.48 4.28
N ARG A 344 -0.22 -20.17 3.28
CA ARG A 344 -0.90 -21.20 2.49
C ARG A 344 -1.18 -22.46 3.29
N GLU A 345 -0.48 -22.66 4.41
CA GLU A 345 -0.79 -23.74 5.37
C GLU A 345 -2.16 -23.56 6.04
N PHE A 346 -2.71 -22.34 6.01
CA PHE A 346 -4.01 -22.00 6.59
C PHE A 346 -5.16 -22.07 5.56
N ASP A 347 -4.86 -22.02 4.26
CA ASP A 347 -5.82 -22.23 3.17
C ASP A 347 -6.14 -23.73 3.04
N SER A 348 -7.13 -24.18 3.83
CA SER A 348 -7.42 -25.58 4.11
C SER A 348 -8.86 -25.99 3.84
N HIS A 349 -9.83 -25.07 3.94
CA HIS A 349 -11.23 -25.31 3.68
C HIS A 349 -11.52 -25.41 2.19
N ILE A 350 -11.16 -24.37 1.43
CA ILE A 350 -11.27 -24.34 -0.04
C ILE A 350 -9.97 -23.79 -0.59
N LYS A 351 -9.15 -24.66 -1.19
CA LYS A 351 -7.84 -24.32 -1.78
C LYS A 351 -7.96 -23.41 -3.00
N ASP A 352 -8.33 -22.16 -2.78
CA ASP A 352 -8.55 -21.14 -3.80
C ASP A 352 -7.54 -19.98 -3.73
N TYR A 353 -6.48 -20.15 -2.93
CA TYR A 353 -5.46 -19.14 -2.67
C TYR A 353 -6.00 -17.91 -1.95
N SER A 354 -7.11 -18.03 -1.23
CA SER A 354 -7.72 -16.97 -0.42
C SER A 354 -8.11 -17.58 0.93
N LEU A 355 -8.03 -16.78 1.99
CA LEU A 355 -8.43 -17.21 3.32
C LEU A 355 -9.87 -16.77 3.59
N ASP A 356 -10.67 -17.70 4.09
CA ASP A 356 -11.95 -17.38 4.70
C ASP A 356 -11.78 -16.79 6.10
N TYR A 357 -12.91 -16.50 6.75
CA TYR A 357 -12.92 -15.88 8.08
C TYR A 357 -12.23 -16.72 9.17
N VAL A 358 -12.44 -18.04 9.15
CA VAL A 358 -11.86 -18.95 10.14
C VAL A 358 -10.36 -19.10 9.89
N GLU A 359 -9.97 -19.29 8.63
CA GLU A 359 -8.57 -19.46 8.21
C GLU A 359 -7.75 -18.19 8.48
N LEU A 360 -8.31 -17.02 8.19
CA LEU A 360 -7.70 -15.73 8.52
C LEU A 360 -7.52 -15.58 10.03
N GLY A 361 -8.50 -16.00 10.83
CA GLY A 361 -8.39 -16.00 12.29
C GLY A 361 -7.24 -16.86 12.80
N GLN A 362 -7.10 -18.08 12.27
CA GLN A 362 -6.00 -18.98 12.61
C GLN A 362 -4.64 -18.39 12.23
N LEU A 363 -4.52 -17.79 11.04
CA LEU A 363 -3.31 -17.09 10.61
C LEU A 363 -2.97 -15.96 11.57
N VAL A 364 -3.94 -15.12 11.93
CA VAL A 364 -3.74 -13.97 12.84
C VAL A 364 -3.30 -14.45 14.22
N GLU A 365 -3.89 -15.52 14.76
CA GLU A 365 -3.45 -16.10 16.01
C GLU A 365 -1.99 -16.56 15.97
N ALA A 366 -1.60 -17.28 14.91
CA ALA A 366 -0.21 -17.71 14.71
C ALA A 366 0.75 -16.51 14.64
N LEU A 367 0.36 -15.45 13.91
CA LEU A 367 1.14 -14.21 13.78
C LEU A 367 1.29 -13.48 15.11
N LYS A 368 0.25 -13.47 15.96
CA LYS A 368 0.28 -12.87 17.32
C LYS A 368 1.15 -13.68 18.28
N ARG A 369 1.04 -15.02 18.26
CA ARG A 369 1.87 -15.92 19.11
C ARG A 369 3.34 -15.86 18.73
N GLY A 370 3.66 -15.68 17.45
CA GLY A 370 5.02 -15.54 16.95
C GLY A 370 5.35 -14.12 16.49
N PRO A 371 5.65 -13.15 17.39
CA PRO A 371 5.91 -11.76 16.99
C PRO A 371 7.12 -11.61 16.05
N HIS A 372 8.10 -12.52 16.15
CA HIS A 372 9.28 -12.60 15.29
C HIS A 372 9.02 -13.21 13.91
N LEU A 373 7.88 -13.90 13.71
CA LEU A 373 7.49 -14.47 12.43
C LEU A 373 7.22 -13.38 11.41
N ARG A 374 7.68 -13.61 10.18
CA ARG A 374 7.35 -12.80 8.99
C ARG A 374 6.44 -13.59 8.06
N LEU A 375 5.54 -12.90 7.36
CA LEU A 375 4.77 -13.50 6.27
C LEU A 375 5.63 -13.72 5.02
N PHE A 376 6.52 -12.77 4.74
CA PHE A 376 7.31 -12.73 3.50
C PHE A 376 8.80 -12.56 3.81
N ARG A 377 9.67 -13.11 2.95
CA ARG A 377 11.11 -13.20 3.17
C ARG A 377 11.85 -11.91 2.84
N HIS A 378 11.62 -11.44 1.62
CA HIS A 378 12.24 -10.29 0.96
C HIS A 378 11.38 -9.05 1.12
N VAL A 379 10.06 -9.21 1.07
CA VAL A 379 9.13 -8.09 1.20
C VAL A 379 8.84 -7.81 2.66
N SER A 380 9.18 -6.60 3.12
CA SER A 380 8.76 -6.13 4.44
C SER A 380 7.44 -5.36 4.40
N SER A 381 7.16 -4.65 3.31
CA SER A 381 5.96 -3.84 3.05
C SER A 381 5.83 -3.56 1.54
N SER A 382 4.71 -2.99 1.04
CA SER A 382 4.65 -2.55 -0.38
C SER A 382 5.82 -1.59 -0.68
N TYR A 383 6.57 -1.82 -1.76
CA TYR A 383 7.88 -1.19 -2.00
C TYR A 383 7.82 0.11 -2.81
N THR A 384 6.66 0.53 -3.29
CA THR A 384 6.61 1.45 -4.43
C THR A 384 5.65 2.62 -4.20
N PHE A 385 6.21 3.84 -4.31
CA PHE A 385 5.62 5.20 -4.19
C PHE A 385 5.59 5.89 -2.81
N SER A 386 5.97 5.26 -1.69
CA SER A 386 6.11 6.03 -0.44
C SER A 386 7.41 6.85 -0.41
N VAL A 387 7.29 8.19 -0.44
CA VAL A 387 8.44 9.12 -0.34
C VAL A 387 9.26 8.92 0.95
N PHE A 388 8.69 8.26 1.97
CA PHE A 388 9.34 8.01 3.25
C PHE A 388 9.69 6.54 3.53
N GLY A 389 9.45 5.62 2.60
CA GLY A 389 9.77 4.20 2.75
C GLY A 389 9.14 3.59 4.01
N SER A 390 7.82 3.75 4.21
CA SER A 390 7.19 3.33 5.46
C SER A 390 5.73 2.94 5.33
N HIS A 391 5.42 1.95 4.49
CA HIS A 391 4.24 1.14 4.72
C HIS A 391 4.46 0.30 6.00
N PRO A 392 3.45 0.12 6.86
CA PRO A 392 3.51 -0.91 7.89
C PRO A 392 3.72 -2.28 7.25
N ARG A 393 4.26 -3.23 8.02
CA ARG A 393 4.46 -4.58 7.49
C ARG A 393 3.11 -5.22 7.18
N PHE A 394 3.05 -6.09 6.16
CA PHE A 394 1.82 -6.82 5.82
C PHE A 394 1.18 -7.50 7.04
N LYS A 395 2.00 -8.16 7.86
CA LYS A 395 1.59 -8.74 9.15
C LYS A 395 0.88 -7.74 10.07
N GLU A 396 1.40 -6.53 10.20
CA GLU A 396 0.86 -5.51 11.10
C GLU A 396 -0.49 -4.98 10.58
N ARG A 397 -0.64 -4.87 9.26
CA ARG A 397 -1.88 -4.45 8.60
C ARG A 397 -2.97 -5.51 8.76
N ILE A 398 -2.63 -6.78 8.54
CA ILE A 398 -3.57 -7.91 8.68
C ILE A 398 -4.04 -8.07 10.13
N ILE A 399 -3.12 -8.01 11.11
CA ILE A 399 -3.49 -8.04 12.53
C ILE A 399 -4.41 -6.85 12.89
N PHE A 400 -4.07 -5.65 12.41
CA PHE A 400 -4.89 -4.46 12.64
C PHE A 400 -6.30 -4.61 12.07
N LEU A 401 -6.43 -5.08 10.83
CA LEU A 401 -7.72 -5.32 10.18
C LEU A 401 -8.56 -6.34 10.97
N TRP A 402 -7.95 -7.46 11.37
CA TRP A 402 -8.63 -8.46 12.19
C TRP A 402 -9.12 -7.88 13.52
N ASP A 403 -8.26 -7.16 14.25
CA ASP A 403 -8.61 -6.56 15.53
C ASP A 403 -9.73 -5.51 15.40
N ALA A 404 -9.82 -4.84 14.25
CA ALA A 404 -10.81 -3.81 13.98
C ALA A 404 -12.18 -4.37 13.55
N PHE A 405 -12.23 -5.51 12.85
CA PHE A 405 -13.46 -5.99 12.19
C PHE A 405 -13.97 -7.35 12.67
N SER A 406 -13.15 -8.22 13.25
CA SER A 406 -13.52 -9.60 13.61
C SER A 406 -14.84 -9.70 14.38
N LYS A 407 -14.97 -8.96 15.49
CA LYS A 407 -16.18 -8.98 16.31
C LYS A 407 -17.46 -8.62 15.55
N ASN A 408 -17.39 -7.60 14.69
CA ASN A 408 -18.54 -7.13 13.93
C ASN A 408 -18.89 -8.10 12.79
N GLU A 409 -17.90 -8.77 12.21
CA GLU A 409 -18.12 -9.76 11.15
C GLU A 409 -18.66 -11.08 11.69
N GLU A 410 -18.18 -11.55 12.85
CA GLU A 410 -18.82 -12.68 13.56
C GLU A 410 -20.30 -12.41 13.78
N GLU A 411 -20.66 -11.27 14.37
CA GLU A 411 -22.06 -10.89 14.59
C GLU A 411 -22.86 -10.80 13.27
N ARG A 412 -22.27 -10.29 12.18
CA ARG A 412 -22.92 -10.28 10.85
C ARG A 412 -23.11 -11.68 10.29
N ILE A 413 -22.12 -12.56 10.40
CA ILE A 413 -22.20 -13.95 9.94
C ILE A 413 -23.26 -14.70 10.73
N TYR A 414 -23.26 -14.56 12.07
CA TYR A 414 -24.30 -15.13 12.93
C TYR A 414 -25.68 -14.56 12.57
N THR A 415 -25.81 -13.25 12.33
CA THR A 415 -27.09 -12.64 11.94
C THR A 415 -27.57 -13.14 10.57
N VAL A 416 -26.68 -13.30 9.59
CA VAL A 416 -27.03 -13.85 8.27
C VAL A 416 -27.42 -15.32 8.37
N MET A 417 -26.70 -16.13 9.14
CA MET A 417 -27.06 -17.53 9.40
C MET A 417 -28.42 -17.65 10.10
N VAL A 418 -28.70 -16.80 11.09
CA VAL A 418 -29.98 -16.75 11.81
C VAL A 418 -31.11 -16.23 10.91
N SER A 419 -30.83 -15.27 10.02
CA SER A 419 -31.83 -14.78 9.04
C SER A 419 -32.15 -15.80 7.94
N ARG A 420 -31.20 -16.71 7.63
CA ARG A 420 -31.42 -17.83 6.72
C ARG A 420 -32.13 -19.01 7.38
N SER A 421 -32.07 -19.14 8.71
CA SER A 421 -32.89 -20.09 9.47
C SER A 421 -34.25 -19.52 9.89
N ALA A 422 -34.43 -18.20 9.85
CA ALA A 422 -35.68 -17.51 10.15
C ALA A 422 -36.42 -17.06 8.88
N ALA A 423 -36.85 -18.01 8.06
CA ALA A 423 -37.90 -17.77 7.07
C ALA A 423 -38.81 -19.01 6.94
N PRO A 424 -39.92 -19.09 7.69
CA PRO A 424 -40.99 -19.98 7.30
C PRO A 424 -41.78 -19.29 6.18
N SER A 425 -41.53 -19.69 4.93
CA SER A 425 -42.54 -19.52 3.88
C SER A 425 -43.49 -20.71 3.99
N PRO A 426 -44.80 -20.50 4.25
CA PRO A 426 -45.75 -21.60 4.28
C PRO A 426 -46.06 -22.00 2.83
N SER A 427 -45.53 -23.15 2.36
CA SER A 427 -46.14 -24.02 1.32
C SER A 427 -45.15 -24.84 0.45
N SER A 428 -44.10 -25.46 1.00
CA SER A 428 -43.50 -26.59 0.26
C SER A 428 -42.90 -27.64 1.19
N ASP A 429 -43.43 -28.86 1.12
CA ASP A 429 -43.06 -30.05 1.89
C ASP A 429 -41.66 -30.60 1.56
N VAL A 430 -40.69 -29.73 1.24
CA VAL A 430 -39.34 -30.11 0.79
C VAL A 430 -38.31 -29.56 1.77
N TYR A 431 -37.73 -30.46 2.56
CA TYR A 431 -36.70 -30.18 3.54
C TYR A 431 -35.30 -30.38 2.93
N VAL A 432 -34.33 -29.59 3.38
CA VAL A 432 -32.92 -29.73 3.00
C VAL A 432 -32.13 -30.12 4.25
N CYS A 433 -31.42 -31.25 4.20
CA CYS A 433 -30.55 -31.64 5.31
C CYS A 433 -29.35 -30.68 5.43
N PRO A 434 -29.10 -30.04 6.58
CA PRO A 434 -27.98 -29.11 6.74
C PRO A 434 -26.61 -29.81 6.63
N PHE A 435 -26.56 -31.11 6.96
CA PHE A 435 -25.32 -31.88 6.94
C PHE A 435 -24.92 -32.35 5.53
N CYS A 436 -25.86 -32.97 4.79
CA CYS A 436 -25.55 -33.57 3.49
C CYS A 436 -26.21 -32.88 2.29
N GLN A 437 -26.93 -31.77 2.50
CA GLN A 437 -27.58 -30.94 1.47
C GLN A 437 -28.60 -31.67 0.57
N VAL A 438 -29.05 -32.85 0.96
CA VAL A 438 -30.07 -33.63 0.22
C VAL A 438 -31.46 -33.07 0.49
N LYS A 439 -32.24 -32.90 -0.58
CA LYS A 439 -33.66 -32.53 -0.53
C LYS A 439 -34.53 -33.77 -0.33
N PHE A 440 -35.42 -33.76 0.66
CA PHE A 440 -36.34 -34.87 0.93
C PHE A 440 -37.72 -34.37 1.37
N ARG A 441 -38.75 -35.21 1.21
CA ARG A 441 -40.11 -34.93 1.70
C ARG A 441 -40.40 -35.78 2.92
N LEU A 442 -41.09 -35.21 3.90
CA LEU A 442 -41.61 -35.96 5.03
C LEU A 442 -42.86 -36.72 4.59
N VAL A 443 -42.93 -38.01 4.91
CA VAL A 443 -44.15 -38.81 4.80
C VAL A 443 -44.77 -38.83 6.19
N PRO A 444 -46.00 -38.32 6.39
CA PRO A 444 -46.61 -38.29 7.71
C PRO A 444 -46.84 -39.73 8.22
N THR A 445 -46.27 -40.05 9.36
CA THR A 445 -46.62 -41.26 10.13
C THR A 445 -47.85 -40.99 10.98
N ALA A 446 -48.65 -42.04 11.23
CA ALA A 446 -49.96 -41.93 11.88
C ALA A 446 -49.92 -41.51 13.37
N ASP A 447 -48.73 -41.43 13.97
CA ASP A 447 -48.51 -40.99 15.34
C ASP A 447 -47.79 -39.62 15.33
N GLY A 448 -48.26 -38.71 16.19
CA GLY A 448 -47.93 -37.27 16.22
C GLY A 448 -46.45 -36.84 16.37
N PRO A 449 -46.20 -35.57 16.76
CA PRO A 449 -45.23 -34.70 16.09
C PRO A 449 -43.75 -35.05 16.30
N ASP A 450 -43.04 -35.03 15.16
CA ASP A 450 -41.76 -34.33 14.93
C ASP A 450 -40.44 -34.99 15.35
N GLU A 451 -40.18 -36.23 14.91
CA GLU A 451 -38.79 -36.69 14.72
C GLU A 451 -38.50 -36.89 13.22
N VAL A 452 -37.82 -35.91 12.61
CA VAL A 452 -37.40 -35.94 11.20
C VAL A 452 -36.05 -36.62 11.07
N VAL A 453 -36.00 -37.75 10.36
CA VAL A 453 -34.76 -38.46 10.07
C VAL A 453 -34.36 -38.24 8.61
N CYS A 454 -33.18 -37.71 8.36
CA CYS A 454 -32.65 -37.60 7.00
C CYS A 454 -32.41 -39.00 6.41
N PRO A 455 -33.01 -39.36 5.26
CA PRO A 455 -32.88 -40.70 4.69
C PRO A 455 -31.46 -41.03 4.19
N ASN A 456 -30.61 -40.02 3.97
CA ASN A 456 -29.26 -40.20 3.45
C ASN A 456 -28.20 -40.34 4.55
N CYS A 457 -28.32 -39.61 5.66
CA CYS A 457 -27.29 -39.56 6.71
C CYS A 457 -27.80 -39.91 8.11
N GLY A 458 -29.10 -40.16 8.28
CA GLY A 458 -29.68 -40.55 9.57
C GLY A 458 -29.77 -39.43 10.61
N LEU A 459 -29.46 -38.18 10.24
CA LEU A 459 -29.57 -37.04 11.13
C LEU A 459 -31.01 -36.86 11.60
N LYS A 460 -31.22 -36.85 12.92
CA LYS A 460 -32.51 -36.62 13.57
C LYS A 460 -32.68 -35.15 13.94
N GLY A 461 -33.86 -34.58 13.75
CA GLY A 461 -34.22 -33.23 14.19
C GLY A 461 -35.72 -33.07 14.40
N GLU A 462 -36.11 -32.07 15.20
CA GLU A 462 -37.52 -31.65 15.34
C GLU A 462 -37.86 -30.67 14.19
N VAL A 463 -39.12 -30.68 13.73
CA VAL A 463 -39.60 -29.87 12.58
C VAL A 463 -39.51 -28.38 12.85
#